data_AF-A0A1M7PG60-F1
#
_entry.id   AF-A0A1M7PG60-F1
#
_cell.length_a   1.000
_cell.length_b   1.000
_cell.length_c   1.000
_cell.angle_alpha   90.00
_cell.angle_beta   90.00
_cell.angle_gamma   90.00
#
_symmetry.space_group_name_H-M   'P 1'
#
loop_
_entity.id
_entity.type
_entity.pdbx_description
1 polymer ?
#
loop_
_entity_poly.entity_id
_entity_poly.type
_entity_poly.pdbx_seq_one_letter_code
_entity_poly.pdbx_strand_id
1 'polypeptide(L)'
;MALNQLITAAVSQYRAFGLLADRTHPAFPDDLTHFIRAHGHPFSRALATVDNGAPYQAVMGLPFLLCSRETAPEAPPGGYYGLGTTLGLGSLLASRYEFWQKQQMPEEAGNILIYLQRAALYVLHMTDFNTSVRYLLDLQKHGFLLEPAPIALKNCLIFLFQVRQRVVSDDDIVSFCLGSQPHNDFDWYTAELLPVNLATLPVLRDGADGIAYLLQTAEKDIDEVRAAQSYDEWVLGQHYLFKLMQATIFTLRTLDMDQETAFKAFDIKYEEIAADCGAYTYIIKGAPSRYPFEFSFNGAHAAILAAQMGGGNWQDRICEERVLVPDQLADLLLPNDDSINLRPPRTSVPAPWHLLSSTVAPVYAAVVVRNSRYRSLIRPDAAQAGQAPAAPVDMQLLVRTIRENPENRELLDRILATTPYSDQHLLVDAISFDLQGEPEVAMARTQQAILIDPSNFLYWSAAAGFLDKLGDLEASAGLASFARTLRNERQQERAS
;
A
#
# COMPACT_ATOMS: atom_id res chain seq x y z
N MET A 1 5.03 20.51 -10.06
CA MET A 1 5.88 19.69 -9.17
C MET A 1 5.13 19.27 -7.89
N ALA A 2 4.50 20.19 -7.17
CA ALA A 2 3.78 19.88 -5.93
C ALA A 2 2.67 18.83 -6.11
N LEU A 3 1.84 18.93 -7.16
CA LEU A 3 0.78 17.94 -7.41
C LEU A 3 1.32 16.51 -7.59
N ASN A 4 2.44 16.34 -8.30
CA ASN A 4 3.09 15.03 -8.45
C ASN A 4 3.53 14.43 -7.10
N GLN A 5 4.01 15.27 -6.17
CA GLN A 5 4.39 14.81 -4.83
C GLN A 5 3.17 14.34 -4.05
N LEU A 6 2.05 15.08 -4.12
CA LEU A 6 0.80 14.67 -3.48
C LEU A 6 0.27 13.35 -4.07
N ILE A 7 0.29 13.20 -5.40
CA ILE A 7 -0.11 11.95 -6.08
C ILE A 7 0.79 10.80 -5.65
N THR A 8 2.11 10.98 -5.64
CA THR A 8 3.08 9.96 -5.22
C THR A 8 2.82 9.52 -3.78
N ALA A 9 2.56 10.48 -2.90
CA ALA A 9 2.26 10.21 -1.50
C ALA A 9 0.91 9.50 -1.33
N ALA A 10 -0.13 9.90 -2.07
CA ALA A 10 -1.43 9.22 -2.05
C ALA A 10 -1.33 7.77 -2.54
N VAL A 11 -0.63 7.52 -3.65
CA VAL A 11 -0.37 6.17 -4.17
C VAL A 11 0.38 5.32 -3.14
N SER A 12 1.39 5.90 -2.49
CA SER A 12 2.17 5.24 -1.45
C SER A 12 1.30 4.93 -0.22
N GLN A 13 0.40 5.83 0.16
CA GLN A 13 -0.57 5.63 1.22
C GLN A 13 -1.54 4.48 0.89
N TYR A 14 -1.99 4.37 -0.36
CA TYR A 14 -2.88 3.29 -0.78
C TYR A 14 -2.17 1.95 -0.82
N ARG A 15 -0.91 1.94 -1.28
CA ARG A 15 -0.05 0.76 -1.18
C ARG A 15 0.07 0.32 0.28
N ALA A 16 0.40 1.26 1.17
CA ALA A 16 0.51 0.98 2.60
C ALA A 16 -0.80 0.41 3.15
N PHE A 17 -1.94 1.02 2.82
CA PHE A 17 -3.24 0.54 3.30
C PHE A 17 -3.53 -0.87 2.82
N GLY A 18 -3.37 -1.15 1.53
CA GLY A 18 -3.61 -2.47 0.98
C GLY A 18 -2.71 -3.57 1.55
N LEU A 19 -1.46 -3.25 1.85
CA LEU A 19 -0.51 -4.19 2.44
C LEU A 19 -0.80 -4.45 3.93
N LEU A 20 -1.13 -3.41 4.68
CA LEU A 20 -1.28 -3.46 6.14
C LEU A 20 -2.70 -3.84 6.60
N ALA A 21 -3.72 -3.61 5.78
CA ALA A 21 -5.11 -3.91 6.11
C ALA A 21 -5.36 -5.43 6.24
N ASP A 22 -6.03 -5.81 7.33
CA ASP A 22 -6.33 -7.20 7.66
C ASP A 22 -7.77 -7.34 8.19
N ARG A 23 -8.63 -8.01 7.41
CA ARG A 23 -10.03 -8.27 7.77
C ARG A 23 -10.24 -9.31 8.84
N THR A 24 -9.29 -10.21 9.05
CA THR A 24 -9.47 -11.33 9.98
C THR A 24 -9.48 -10.84 11.43
N HIS A 25 -9.22 -9.56 11.65
CA HIS A 25 -9.34 -8.94 12.96
C HIS A 25 -10.80 -8.64 13.32
N PRO A 26 -11.33 -9.13 14.46
CA PRO A 26 -12.75 -9.00 14.80
C PRO A 26 -13.22 -7.58 15.14
N ALA A 27 -12.32 -6.60 15.30
CA ALA A 27 -12.67 -5.23 15.66
C ALA A 27 -12.90 -4.27 14.46
N PHE A 28 -13.05 -4.79 13.23
CA PHE A 28 -12.62 -4.06 12.02
C PHE A 28 -13.60 -3.76 10.87
N PRO A 29 -14.82 -4.34 10.74
CA PRO A 29 -15.68 -4.02 9.60
C PRO A 29 -15.94 -2.52 9.42
N ASP A 30 -16.08 -1.80 10.52
CA ASP A 30 -16.36 -0.36 10.52
C ASP A 30 -15.13 0.49 10.18
N ASP A 31 -13.94 0.11 10.66
CA ASP A 31 -12.71 0.92 10.51
C ASP A 31 -12.19 0.92 9.07
N LEU A 32 -12.30 -0.22 8.38
CA LEU A 32 -11.82 -0.32 7.00
C LEU A 32 -12.77 0.41 6.04
N THR A 33 -14.09 0.21 6.24
CA THR A 33 -15.12 0.99 5.55
C THR A 33 -14.94 2.48 5.82
N HIS A 34 -14.63 2.85 7.05
CA HIS A 34 -14.36 4.22 7.45
C HIS A 34 -13.14 4.80 6.73
N PHE A 35 -12.01 4.09 6.67
CA PHE A 35 -10.83 4.55 5.92
C PHE A 35 -11.12 4.69 4.42
N ILE A 36 -11.77 3.70 3.80
CA ILE A 36 -12.15 3.78 2.37
C ILE A 36 -13.04 5.00 2.11
N ARG A 37 -14.02 5.26 2.99
CA ARG A 37 -14.91 6.40 2.84
C ARG A 37 -14.21 7.74 3.11
N ALA A 38 -13.41 7.82 4.18
CA ALA A 38 -12.78 9.05 4.65
C ALA A 38 -11.57 9.44 3.82
N HIS A 39 -10.77 8.47 3.38
CA HIS A 39 -9.57 8.71 2.58
C HIS A 39 -9.82 8.48 1.11
N GLY A 40 -10.63 7.48 0.77
CA GLY A 40 -10.71 7.05 -0.61
C GLY A 40 -11.45 7.96 -1.56
N HIS A 41 -12.68 8.26 -1.18
CA HIS A 41 -13.57 9.08 -2.00
C HIS A 41 -13.10 10.54 -2.12
N PRO A 42 -12.56 11.20 -1.07
CA PRO A 42 -12.04 12.56 -1.22
C PRO A 42 -10.85 12.66 -2.15
N PHE A 43 -9.86 11.77 -2.05
CA PHE A 43 -8.68 11.84 -2.91
C PHE A 43 -9.00 11.54 -4.38
N SER A 44 -9.81 10.51 -4.67
CA SER A 44 -10.17 10.19 -6.06
C SER A 44 -10.92 11.36 -6.72
N ARG A 45 -11.85 11.99 -5.98
CA ARG A 45 -12.57 13.19 -6.45
C ARG A 45 -11.66 14.39 -6.63
N ALA A 46 -10.79 14.68 -5.66
CA ALA A 46 -9.84 15.79 -5.74
C ALA A 46 -8.88 15.63 -6.93
N LEU A 47 -8.41 14.41 -7.19
CA LEU A 47 -7.50 14.14 -8.29
C LEU A 47 -8.21 14.12 -9.64
N ALA A 48 -9.48 13.72 -9.68
CA ALA A 48 -10.31 13.86 -10.87
C ALA A 48 -10.56 15.33 -11.28
N THR A 49 -10.57 16.29 -10.33
CA THR A 49 -10.74 17.71 -10.66
C THR A 49 -9.48 18.37 -11.23
N VAL A 50 -8.33 17.70 -11.18
CA VAL A 50 -7.03 18.18 -11.69
C VAL A 50 -6.46 17.24 -12.77
N ASP A 51 -7.29 16.33 -13.30
CA ASP A 51 -6.89 15.34 -14.30
C ASP A 51 -6.83 15.97 -15.71
N ASN A 52 -5.72 16.64 -16.03
CA ASN A 52 -5.56 17.36 -17.30
C ASN A 52 -5.02 16.48 -18.43
N GLY A 53 -5.20 15.16 -18.36
CA GLY A 53 -4.74 14.21 -19.40
C GLY A 53 -3.22 14.15 -19.58
N ALA A 54 -2.44 14.76 -18.69
CA ALA A 54 -0.98 14.69 -18.72
C ALA A 54 -0.51 13.39 -18.05
N PRO A 55 0.41 12.61 -18.67
CA PRO A 55 0.95 11.41 -18.06
C PRO A 55 1.75 11.78 -16.81
N TYR A 56 1.23 11.39 -15.66
CA TYR A 56 1.92 11.54 -14.40
C TYR A 56 3.01 10.47 -14.30
N GLN A 57 4.28 10.84 -14.47
CA GLN A 57 5.42 9.93 -14.32
C GLN A 57 5.36 9.10 -13.02
N ALA A 58 4.81 9.68 -11.95
CA ALA A 58 4.63 9.04 -10.66
C ALA A 58 3.68 7.82 -10.66
N VAL A 59 2.78 7.72 -11.65
CA VAL A 59 1.80 6.62 -11.75
C VAL A 59 1.99 5.75 -12.99
N MET A 60 2.96 6.08 -13.84
CA MET A 60 3.36 5.25 -14.97
C MET A 60 3.82 3.87 -14.50
N GLY A 61 3.30 2.82 -15.11
CA GLY A 61 3.62 1.43 -14.77
C GLY A 61 2.91 0.92 -13.50
N LEU A 62 1.99 1.68 -12.89
CA LEU A 62 1.16 1.13 -11.82
C LEU A 62 0.14 0.15 -12.40
N PRO A 63 -0.07 -1.02 -11.78
CA PRO A 63 -1.13 -1.92 -12.20
C PRO A 63 -2.50 -1.30 -11.87
N PHE A 64 -3.50 -1.59 -12.68
CA PHE A 64 -4.90 -1.29 -12.41
C PHE A 64 -5.78 -2.52 -12.64
N LEU A 65 -6.90 -2.57 -11.93
CA LEU A 65 -7.90 -3.64 -12.02
C LEU A 65 -9.29 -3.02 -11.97
N LEU A 66 -10.05 -3.15 -13.05
CA LEU A 66 -11.41 -2.64 -13.18
C LEU A 66 -12.41 -3.78 -13.02
N CYS A 67 -13.29 -3.66 -12.03
CA CYS A 67 -14.32 -4.65 -11.75
C CYS A 67 -15.59 -4.45 -12.58
N SER A 68 -15.73 -3.26 -13.17
CA SER A 68 -16.86 -2.90 -14.01
C SER A 68 -16.43 -1.88 -15.05
N ARG A 69 -17.20 -1.80 -16.13
CA ARG A 69 -17.04 -0.77 -17.17
C ARG A 69 -17.51 0.62 -16.73
N GLU A 70 -18.26 0.73 -15.64
CA GLU A 70 -18.88 2.01 -15.24
C GLU A 70 -17.84 3.04 -14.83
N THR A 71 -16.72 2.57 -14.29
CA THR A 71 -15.59 3.37 -13.79
C THR A 71 -14.76 3.99 -14.92
N ALA A 72 -14.61 3.26 -16.02
CA ALA A 72 -13.87 3.67 -17.21
C ALA A 72 -14.35 2.85 -18.43
N PRO A 73 -15.36 3.34 -19.18
CA PRO A 73 -16.02 2.57 -20.24
C PRO A 73 -15.11 2.10 -21.37
N GLU A 74 -14.02 2.84 -21.62
CA GLU A 74 -13.08 2.59 -22.71
C GLU A 74 -11.81 1.86 -22.24
N ALA A 75 -11.67 1.60 -20.94
CA ALA A 75 -10.48 0.95 -20.39
C ALA A 75 -10.68 -0.56 -20.26
N PRO A 76 -9.64 -1.39 -20.47
CA PRO A 76 -9.72 -2.83 -20.31
C PRO A 76 -9.87 -3.25 -18.84
N PRO A 77 -10.25 -4.50 -18.52
CA PRO A 77 -10.47 -4.93 -17.13
C PRO A 77 -9.20 -4.93 -16.26
N GLY A 78 -8.01 -4.89 -16.86
CA GLY A 78 -6.76 -4.78 -16.11
C GLY A 78 -5.57 -4.47 -17.00
N GLY A 79 -4.45 -4.14 -16.38
CA GLY A 79 -3.22 -3.82 -17.09
C GLY A 79 -2.34 -2.86 -16.31
N TYR A 80 -1.47 -2.16 -17.01
CA TYR A 80 -0.58 -1.16 -16.42
C TYR A 80 -0.91 0.23 -16.96
N TYR A 81 -0.99 1.20 -16.05
CA TYR A 81 -1.25 2.59 -16.41
C TYR A 81 -0.10 3.13 -17.26
N GLY A 82 -0.40 3.66 -18.45
CA GLY A 82 0.61 4.18 -19.35
C GLY A 82 0.31 3.88 -20.82
N LEU A 83 1.34 3.42 -21.55
CA LEU A 83 1.36 3.27 -23.01
C LEU A 83 0.06 2.66 -23.56
N GLY A 84 -0.78 3.50 -24.18
CA GLY A 84 -1.99 3.08 -24.89
C GLY A 84 -3.27 3.04 -24.06
N THR A 85 -3.25 3.29 -22.75
CA THR A 85 -4.47 3.26 -21.92
C THR A 85 -5.16 4.63 -21.89
N THR A 86 -6.48 4.68 -22.11
CA THR A 86 -7.32 5.89 -21.98
C THR A 86 -7.75 6.17 -20.53
N LEU A 87 -7.19 5.44 -19.56
CA LEU A 87 -7.57 5.54 -18.16
C LEU A 87 -7.13 6.90 -17.57
N GLY A 88 -8.08 7.68 -17.07
CA GLY A 88 -7.77 8.91 -16.32
C GLY A 88 -7.19 8.60 -14.94
N LEU A 89 -6.45 9.54 -14.34
CA LEU A 89 -5.90 9.38 -12.99
C LEU A 89 -7.01 9.16 -11.95
N GLY A 90 -8.11 9.91 -12.07
CA GLY A 90 -9.26 9.75 -11.19
C GLY A 90 -9.80 8.31 -11.20
N SER A 91 -9.98 7.74 -12.39
CA SER A 91 -10.44 6.37 -12.59
C SER A 91 -9.41 5.32 -12.15
N LEU A 92 -8.12 5.55 -12.37
CA LEU A 92 -7.04 4.68 -11.86
C LEU A 92 -7.15 4.53 -10.34
N LEU A 93 -7.30 5.63 -9.61
CA LEU A 93 -7.38 5.58 -8.16
C LEU A 93 -8.76 5.06 -7.69
N ALA A 94 -9.84 5.46 -8.37
CA ALA A 94 -11.19 4.95 -8.11
C ALA A 94 -11.26 3.42 -8.21
N SER A 95 -10.60 2.83 -9.21
CA SER A 95 -10.57 1.38 -9.42
C SER A 95 -10.11 0.60 -8.18
N ARG A 96 -9.12 1.14 -7.46
CA ARG A 96 -8.57 0.51 -6.27
C ARG A 96 -9.59 0.51 -5.13
N TYR A 97 -10.31 1.61 -4.95
CA TYR A 97 -11.33 1.73 -3.90
C TYR A 97 -12.54 0.86 -4.17
N GLU A 98 -13.04 0.89 -5.40
CA GLU A 98 -14.16 0.04 -5.81
C GLU A 98 -13.82 -1.43 -5.59
N PHE A 99 -12.60 -1.82 -5.93
CA PHE A 99 -12.15 -3.19 -5.70
C PHE A 99 -12.03 -3.50 -4.20
N TRP A 100 -11.49 -2.60 -3.38
CA TRP A 100 -11.48 -2.79 -1.93
C TRP A 100 -12.89 -2.90 -1.34
N GLN A 101 -13.82 -2.07 -1.80
CA GLN A 101 -15.22 -2.09 -1.38
C GLN A 101 -15.91 -3.41 -1.77
N LYS A 102 -15.73 -3.87 -3.01
CA LYS A 102 -16.23 -5.18 -3.46
C LYS A 102 -15.65 -6.31 -2.65
N GLN A 103 -14.36 -6.25 -2.32
CA GLN A 103 -13.78 -7.26 -1.45
C GLN A 103 -14.48 -7.27 -0.07
N GLN A 104 -14.91 -6.12 0.48
CA GLN A 104 -15.53 -6.04 1.82
C GLN A 104 -16.95 -6.60 1.85
N MET A 105 -17.62 -6.63 0.69
CA MET A 105 -18.98 -7.12 0.53
C MET A 105 -18.99 -8.65 0.47
N PRO A 106 -19.61 -9.36 1.43
CA PRO A 106 -19.62 -10.83 1.46
C PRO A 106 -20.13 -11.48 0.17
N GLU A 107 -21.14 -10.88 -0.44
CA GLU A 107 -21.77 -11.31 -1.69
C GLU A 107 -20.86 -11.17 -2.93
N GLU A 108 -19.91 -10.24 -2.90
CA GLU A 108 -18.97 -9.97 -3.98
C GLU A 108 -17.58 -10.57 -3.74
N ALA A 109 -17.27 -10.94 -2.49
CA ALA A 109 -16.01 -11.56 -2.12
C ALA A 109 -15.73 -12.85 -2.91
N GLY A 110 -16.76 -13.60 -3.28
CA GLY A 110 -16.65 -14.78 -4.15
C GLY A 110 -16.20 -14.45 -5.58
N ASN A 111 -16.49 -13.23 -6.07
CA ASN A 111 -16.20 -12.79 -7.43
C ASN A 111 -14.77 -12.25 -7.60
N ILE A 112 -14.04 -11.98 -6.49
CA ILE A 112 -12.67 -11.46 -6.52
C ILE A 112 -11.77 -12.30 -7.43
N LEU A 113 -11.86 -13.64 -7.29
CA LEU A 113 -11.06 -14.57 -8.09
C LEU A 113 -11.37 -14.43 -9.59
N ILE A 114 -12.65 -14.26 -9.94
CA ILE A 114 -13.09 -14.10 -11.34
C ILE A 114 -12.55 -12.79 -11.92
N TYR A 115 -12.61 -11.68 -11.17
CA TYR A 115 -12.06 -10.41 -11.61
C TYR A 115 -10.55 -10.51 -11.86
N LEU A 116 -9.81 -11.17 -10.96
CA LEU A 116 -8.37 -11.41 -11.12
C LEU A 116 -8.06 -12.30 -12.32
N GLN A 117 -8.77 -13.41 -12.48
CA GLN A 117 -8.58 -14.34 -13.59
C GLN A 117 -8.85 -13.66 -14.93
N ARG A 118 -9.94 -12.90 -15.07
CA ARG A 118 -10.25 -12.14 -16.29
C ARG A 118 -9.17 -11.12 -16.62
N ALA A 119 -8.76 -10.32 -15.64
CA ALA A 119 -7.73 -9.32 -15.84
C ALA A 119 -6.37 -9.95 -16.19
N ALA A 120 -6.00 -11.06 -15.54
CA ALA A 120 -4.77 -11.77 -15.84
C ALA A 120 -4.79 -12.41 -17.24
N LEU A 121 -5.91 -13.00 -17.65
CA LEU A 121 -6.09 -13.52 -19.01
C LEU A 121 -6.06 -12.41 -20.06
N TYR A 122 -6.62 -11.24 -19.76
CA TYR A 122 -6.50 -10.06 -20.63
C TYR A 122 -5.02 -9.65 -20.80
N VAL A 123 -4.28 -9.50 -19.69
CA VAL A 123 -2.86 -9.13 -19.75
C VAL A 123 -2.06 -10.19 -20.54
N LEU A 124 -2.33 -11.47 -20.30
CA LEU A 124 -1.73 -12.58 -21.04
C LEU A 124 -2.03 -12.46 -22.54
N HIS A 125 -3.29 -12.18 -22.91
CA HIS A 125 -3.70 -12.04 -24.28
C HIS A 125 -2.95 -10.91 -25.01
N MET A 126 -2.75 -9.78 -24.32
CA MET A 126 -2.11 -8.60 -24.89
C MET A 126 -0.58 -8.68 -24.90
N THR A 127 0.01 -9.56 -24.08
CA THR A 127 1.45 -9.65 -23.87
C THR A 127 1.91 -11.11 -23.85
N ASP A 128 2.19 -11.66 -22.67
CA ASP A 128 2.69 -13.00 -22.48
C ASP A 128 2.35 -13.53 -21.07
N PHE A 129 2.61 -14.82 -20.85
CA PHE A 129 2.35 -15.50 -19.59
C PHE A 129 3.12 -14.90 -18.40
N ASN A 130 4.39 -14.55 -18.58
CA ASN A 130 5.24 -14.02 -17.52
C ASN A 130 4.77 -12.63 -17.08
N THR A 131 4.38 -11.79 -18.03
CA THR A 131 3.80 -10.47 -17.76
C THR A 131 2.47 -10.58 -17.02
N SER A 132 1.64 -11.58 -17.33
CA SER A 132 0.41 -11.88 -16.58
C SER A 132 0.67 -12.31 -15.13
N VAL A 133 1.66 -13.19 -14.91
CA VAL A 133 2.10 -13.57 -13.55
C VAL A 133 2.62 -12.34 -12.80
N ARG A 134 3.48 -11.53 -13.43
CA ARG A 134 4.02 -10.31 -12.82
C ARG A 134 2.93 -9.32 -12.47
N TYR A 135 1.92 -9.14 -13.33
CA TYR A 135 0.77 -8.29 -13.08
C TYR A 135 0.02 -8.68 -11.80
N LEU A 136 -0.23 -9.98 -11.58
CA LEU A 136 -0.86 -10.45 -10.35
C LEU A 136 -0.03 -10.15 -9.10
N LEU A 137 1.29 -10.33 -9.18
CA LEU A 137 2.21 -10.01 -8.09
C LEU A 137 2.30 -8.50 -7.84
N ASP A 138 2.27 -7.68 -8.90
CA ASP A 138 2.28 -6.22 -8.79
C ASP A 138 0.98 -5.70 -8.17
N LEU A 139 -0.19 -6.28 -8.50
CA LEU A 139 -1.44 -5.95 -7.80
C LEU A 139 -1.31 -6.13 -6.28
N GLN A 140 -0.67 -7.23 -5.83
CA GLN A 140 -0.38 -7.44 -4.41
C GLN A 140 0.64 -6.43 -3.88
N LYS A 141 1.75 -6.20 -4.60
CA LYS A 141 2.84 -5.29 -4.23
C LYS A 141 2.36 -3.84 -4.06
N HIS A 142 1.39 -3.44 -4.88
CA HIS A 142 0.76 -2.12 -4.87
C HIS A 142 -0.52 -2.03 -4.03
N GLY A 143 -0.87 -3.10 -3.29
CA GLY A 143 -1.93 -3.05 -2.28
C GLY A 143 -3.36 -3.14 -2.82
N PHE A 144 -3.60 -3.75 -3.98
CA PHE A 144 -4.98 -3.99 -4.44
C PHE A 144 -5.70 -5.06 -3.61
N LEU A 145 -4.98 -6.03 -3.06
CA LEU A 145 -5.55 -7.21 -2.42
C LEU A 145 -5.52 -7.11 -0.89
N LEU A 146 -6.71 -7.01 -0.29
CA LEU A 146 -6.92 -6.99 1.16
C LEU A 146 -7.10 -8.41 1.69
N GLU A 147 -6.70 -8.74 2.91
CA GLU A 147 -7.00 -10.07 3.48
C GLU A 147 -8.51 -10.38 3.49
N PRO A 148 -8.96 -11.63 3.21
CA PRO A 148 -8.18 -12.81 2.87
C PRO A 148 -7.89 -12.97 1.36
N ALA A 149 -7.96 -11.91 0.55
CA ALA A 149 -7.73 -11.96 -0.90
C ALA A 149 -6.35 -12.46 -1.36
N PRO A 150 -5.28 -12.60 -0.52
CA PRO A 150 -4.12 -13.41 -0.89
C PRO A 150 -4.48 -14.88 -1.21
N ILE A 151 -5.62 -15.39 -0.72
CA ILE A 151 -6.21 -16.65 -1.19
C ILE A 151 -6.64 -16.54 -2.66
N ALA A 152 -7.22 -15.42 -3.08
CA ALA A 152 -7.58 -15.21 -4.48
C ALA A 152 -6.34 -15.07 -5.37
N LEU A 153 -5.28 -14.39 -4.90
CA LEU A 153 -4.00 -14.32 -5.61
C LEU A 153 -3.40 -15.71 -5.85
N LYS A 154 -3.20 -16.49 -4.78
CA LYS A 154 -2.60 -17.83 -4.89
C LYS A 154 -3.45 -18.74 -5.78
N ASN A 155 -4.78 -18.68 -5.66
CA ASN A 155 -5.68 -19.48 -6.48
C ASN A 155 -5.64 -19.05 -7.95
N CYS A 156 -5.49 -17.76 -8.23
CA CYS A 156 -5.34 -17.25 -9.59
C CYS A 156 -4.00 -17.67 -10.21
N LEU A 157 -2.90 -17.63 -9.44
CA LEU A 157 -1.60 -18.12 -9.89
C LEU A 157 -1.66 -19.64 -10.18
N ILE A 158 -2.16 -20.44 -9.22
CA ILE A 158 -2.36 -21.88 -9.40
C ILE A 158 -3.19 -22.16 -10.65
N PHE A 159 -4.30 -21.45 -10.84
CA PHE A 159 -5.13 -21.56 -12.02
C PHE A 159 -4.34 -21.32 -13.32
N LEU A 160 -3.60 -20.22 -13.43
CA LEU A 160 -2.82 -19.91 -14.63
C LEU A 160 -1.78 -20.99 -14.94
N PHE A 161 -1.03 -21.44 -13.93
CA PHE A 161 -0.02 -22.49 -14.10
C PHE A 161 -0.65 -23.84 -14.47
N GLN A 162 -1.75 -24.23 -13.83
CA GLN A 162 -2.46 -25.46 -14.17
C GLN A 162 -3.01 -25.41 -15.59
N VAL A 163 -3.63 -24.29 -16.00
CA VAL A 163 -4.10 -24.14 -17.39
C VAL A 163 -2.94 -24.23 -18.38
N ARG A 164 -1.82 -23.55 -18.11
CA ARG A 164 -0.63 -23.60 -18.96
C ARG A 164 -0.15 -25.03 -19.18
N GLN A 165 -0.16 -25.87 -18.15
CA GLN A 165 0.20 -27.29 -18.27
C GLN A 165 -0.78 -28.11 -19.11
N ARG A 166 -2.01 -27.63 -19.39
CA ARG A 166 -3.05 -28.37 -20.14
C ARG A 166 -3.18 -27.92 -21.59
N VAL A 167 -2.37 -26.97 -22.03
CA VAL A 167 -2.36 -26.46 -23.41
C VAL A 167 -0.99 -26.65 -24.05
N VAL A 168 -0.93 -26.60 -25.39
CA VAL A 168 0.33 -26.79 -26.14
C VAL A 168 1.14 -25.50 -26.19
N SER A 169 0.49 -24.35 -26.40
CA SER A 169 1.11 -23.02 -26.41
C SER A 169 0.46 -22.08 -25.40
N ASP A 170 1.16 -21.02 -24.99
CA ASP A 170 0.57 -19.94 -24.18
C ASP A 170 -0.57 -19.23 -24.95
N ASP A 171 -0.52 -19.22 -26.29
CA ASP A 171 -1.55 -18.63 -27.16
C ASP A 171 -2.92 -19.33 -27.02
N ASP A 172 -2.92 -20.61 -26.63
CA ASP A 172 -4.14 -21.41 -26.49
C ASP A 172 -4.84 -21.18 -25.14
N ILE A 173 -4.18 -20.52 -24.17
CA ILE A 173 -4.70 -20.37 -22.80
C ILE A 173 -6.06 -19.64 -22.79
N VAL A 174 -6.15 -18.52 -23.52
CA VAL A 174 -7.36 -17.68 -23.52
C VAL A 174 -8.54 -18.41 -24.15
N SER A 175 -8.34 -19.02 -25.32
CA SER A 175 -9.38 -19.77 -26.03
C SER A 175 -9.82 -21.01 -25.24
N PHE A 176 -8.88 -21.67 -24.56
CA PHE A 176 -9.16 -22.78 -23.65
C PHE A 176 -10.02 -22.36 -22.44
N CYS A 177 -9.74 -21.19 -21.85
CA CYS A 177 -10.48 -20.69 -20.69
C CYS A 177 -11.86 -20.09 -21.03
N LEU A 178 -12.02 -19.46 -22.20
CA LEU A 178 -13.23 -18.70 -22.55
C LEU A 178 -14.06 -19.33 -23.68
N GLY A 179 -13.57 -20.36 -24.37
CA GLY A 179 -14.21 -21.00 -25.51
C GLY A 179 -14.16 -20.19 -26.81
N SER A 180 -14.19 -18.87 -26.71
CA SER A 180 -13.98 -17.92 -27.80
C SER A 180 -13.20 -16.73 -27.30
N GLN A 181 -12.31 -16.19 -28.13
CA GLN A 181 -11.52 -15.02 -27.79
C GLN A 181 -12.39 -13.75 -27.87
N PRO A 182 -12.42 -12.90 -26.82
CA PRO A 182 -13.09 -11.60 -26.85
C PRO A 182 -12.57 -10.73 -28.00
N HIS A 183 -13.45 -9.96 -28.67
CA HIS A 183 -13.08 -9.19 -29.87
C HIS A 183 -12.56 -7.78 -29.57
N ASN A 184 -12.88 -7.24 -28.40
CA ASN A 184 -12.52 -5.91 -27.95
C ASN A 184 -12.38 -5.88 -26.41
N ASP A 185 -11.84 -4.78 -25.87
CA ASP A 185 -11.66 -4.60 -24.42
C ASP A 185 -12.97 -4.71 -23.62
N PHE A 186 -14.10 -4.33 -24.22
CA PHE A 186 -15.41 -4.36 -23.57
C PHE A 186 -15.91 -5.80 -23.35
N ASP A 187 -15.71 -6.69 -24.32
CA ASP A 187 -16.16 -8.09 -24.25
C ASP A 187 -15.55 -8.82 -23.05
N TRP A 188 -14.36 -8.41 -22.59
CA TRP A 188 -13.66 -9.01 -21.45
C TRP A 188 -14.38 -8.83 -20.10
N TYR A 189 -15.15 -7.75 -19.92
CA TYR A 189 -15.91 -7.54 -18.68
C TYR A 189 -17.03 -8.59 -18.50
N THR A 190 -17.55 -9.09 -19.62
CA THR A 190 -18.65 -10.07 -19.64
C THR A 190 -18.20 -11.48 -19.98
N ALA A 191 -16.92 -11.68 -20.31
CA ALA A 191 -16.38 -12.99 -20.68
C ALA A 191 -16.55 -14.02 -19.55
N GLU A 192 -17.27 -15.10 -19.80
CA GLU A 192 -17.46 -16.17 -18.82
C GLU A 192 -16.33 -17.20 -18.89
N LEU A 193 -15.77 -17.54 -17.73
CA LEU A 193 -14.79 -18.62 -17.63
C LEU A 193 -15.53 -19.95 -17.78
N LEU A 194 -15.06 -20.78 -18.72
CA LEU A 194 -15.59 -22.12 -18.90
C LEU A 194 -15.32 -22.97 -17.64
N PRO A 195 -16.29 -23.79 -17.19
CA PRO A 195 -16.12 -24.67 -16.03
C PRO A 195 -15.29 -25.90 -16.40
N VAL A 196 -14.02 -25.70 -16.74
CA VAL A 196 -13.11 -26.77 -17.15
C VAL A 196 -12.53 -27.47 -15.92
N ASN A 197 -12.73 -28.79 -15.83
CA ASN A 197 -12.11 -29.59 -14.79
C ASN A 197 -10.66 -29.95 -15.16
N LEU A 198 -9.73 -29.05 -14.82
CA LEU A 198 -8.29 -29.18 -15.13
C LEU A 198 -7.66 -30.48 -14.62
N ALA A 199 -8.19 -31.07 -13.54
CA ALA A 199 -7.70 -32.31 -12.96
C ALA A 199 -7.97 -33.54 -13.86
N THR A 200 -8.96 -33.46 -14.77
CA THR A 200 -9.30 -34.56 -15.68
C THR A 200 -8.55 -34.51 -17.01
N LEU A 201 -7.84 -33.42 -17.26
CA LEU A 201 -7.14 -33.19 -18.52
C LEU A 201 -5.68 -33.66 -18.44
N PRO A 202 -5.10 -34.17 -19.54
CA PRO A 202 -3.72 -34.59 -19.57
C PRO A 202 -2.77 -33.40 -19.40
N VAL A 203 -1.66 -33.64 -18.69
CA VAL A 203 -0.53 -32.71 -18.63
C VAL A 203 0.19 -32.75 -19.99
N LEU A 204 0.24 -31.61 -20.68
CA LEU A 204 0.88 -31.45 -21.99
C LEU A 204 2.25 -30.77 -21.90
N ARG A 205 2.53 -30.04 -20.81
CA ARG A 205 3.76 -29.28 -20.59
C ARG A 205 4.30 -29.51 -19.18
N ASP A 206 5.61 -29.37 -19.03
CA ASP A 206 6.29 -29.47 -17.75
C ASP A 206 5.84 -28.34 -16.81
N GLY A 207 5.66 -28.66 -15.52
CA GLY A 207 5.34 -27.66 -14.50
C GLY A 207 6.48 -26.68 -14.23
N ALA A 208 7.73 -27.09 -14.48
CA ALA A 208 8.88 -26.22 -14.35
C ALA A 208 8.80 -25.00 -15.29
N ASP A 209 8.09 -25.12 -16.43
CA ASP A 209 7.90 -24.04 -17.40
C ASP A 209 7.08 -22.89 -16.79
N GLY A 210 7.78 -21.81 -16.42
CA GLY A 210 7.23 -20.58 -15.83
C GLY A 210 7.39 -20.47 -14.32
N ILE A 211 7.57 -21.59 -13.62
CA ILE A 211 7.87 -21.56 -12.18
C ILE A 211 9.21 -20.87 -11.94
N ALA A 212 10.20 -21.09 -12.80
CA ALA A 212 11.47 -20.37 -12.76
C ALA A 212 11.28 -18.84 -12.78
N TYR A 213 10.31 -18.32 -13.54
CA TYR A 213 10.02 -16.88 -13.59
C TYR A 213 9.37 -16.38 -12.29
N LEU A 214 8.44 -17.14 -11.71
CA LEU A 214 7.85 -16.82 -10.40
C LEU A 214 8.94 -16.78 -9.32
N LEU A 215 9.84 -17.77 -9.29
CA LEU A 215 10.95 -17.85 -8.35
C LEU A 215 11.94 -16.69 -8.55
N GLN A 216 12.33 -16.39 -9.79
CA GLN A 216 13.20 -15.25 -10.09
C GLN A 216 12.58 -13.92 -9.65
N THR A 217 11.26 -13.77 -9.84
CA THR A 217 10.54 -12.57 -9.40
C THR A 217 10.52 -12.47 -7.88
N ALA A 218 10.29 -13.60 -7.18
CA ALA A 218 10.31 -13.66 -5.74
C ALA A 218 11.68 -13.31 -5.15
N GLU A 219 12.76 -13.87 -5.70
CA GLU A 219 14.14 -13.54 -5.31
C GLU A 219 14.46 -12.06 -5.52
N LYS A 220 14.06 -11.49 -6.67
CA LYS A 220 14.23 -10.06 -6.93
C LYS A 220 13.52 -9.20 -5.87
N ASP A 221 12.28 -9.55 -5.53
CA ASP A 221 11.52 -8.80 -4.53
C ASP A 221 12.06 -8.99 -3.09
N ILE A 222 12.65 -10.15 -2.79
CA ILE A 222 13.41 -10.40 -1.54
C ILE A 222 14.61 -9.43 -1.46
N ASP A 223 15.41 -9.37 -2.52
CA ASP A 223 16.59 -8.49 -2.59
C ASP A 223 16.19 -7.01 -2.50
N GLU A 224 15.09 -6.61 -3.13
CA GLU A 224 14.57 -5.23 -3.05
C GLU A 224 14.18 -4.85 -1.60
N VAL A 225 13.57 -5.74 -0.84
CA VAL A 225 13.20 -5.46 0.57
C VAL A 225 14.42 -5.46 1.47
N ARG A 226 15.40 -6.32 1.20
CA ARG A 226 16.68 -6.31 1.92
C ARG A 226 17.45 -5.01 1.68
N ALA A 227 17.43 -4.52 0.44
CA ALA A 227 18.02 -3.26 0.02
C ALA A 227 17.17 -2.02 0.34
N ALA A 228 16.14 -2.14 1.18
CA ALA A 228 15.30 -1.01 1.59
C ALA A 228 16.16 0.16 2.11
N GLN A 229 15.71 1.39 1.83
CA GLN A 229 16.43 2.63 2.14
C GLN A 229 15.77 3.42 3.28
N SER A 230 14.60 2.98 3.72
CA SER A 230 13.79 3.65 4.72
C SER A 230 12.99 2.66 5.54
N TYR A 231 12.52 3.11 6.71
CA TYR A 231 11.68 2.29 7.56
C TYR A 231 10.36 1.93 6.88
N ASP A 232 9.77 2.86 6.13
CA ASP A 232 8.54 2.62 5.35
C ASP A 232 8.70 1.47 4.36
N GLU A 233 9.76 1.51 3.54
CA GLU A 233 10.02 0.49 2.52
C GLU A 233 10.20 -0.89 3.14
N TRP A 234 10.97 -0.98 4.22
CA TRP A 234 11.22 -2.25 4.90
C TRP A 234 9.95 -2.80 5.55
N VAL A 235 9.20 -1.98 6.30
CA VAL A 235 7.96 -2.42 6.96
C VAL A 235 6.93 -2.89 5.93
N LEU A 236 6.68 -2.09 4.89
CA LEU A 236 5.77 -2.49 3.82
C LEU A 236 6.28 -3.72 3.06
N GLY A 237 7.60 -3.82 2.88
CA GLY A 237 8.28 -4.98 2.32
C GLY A 237 8.04 -6.27 3.11
N GLN A 238 8.16 -6.24 4.44
CA GLN A 238 7.86 -7.41 5.29
C GLN A 238 6.43 -7.89 5.09
N HIS A 239 5.45 -6.98 5.11
CA HIS A 239 4.05 -7.33 4.90
C HIS A 239 3.77 -7.88 3.49
N TYR A 240 4.46 -7.35 2.48
CA TYR A 240 4.38 -7.84 1.11
C TYR A 240 5.00 -9.23 0.96
N LEU A 241 6.23 -9.42 1.44
CA LEU A 241 6.97 -10.68 1.34
C LEU A 241 6.22 -11.82 2.03
N PHE A 242 5.62 -11.58 3.20
CA PHE A 242 4.79 -12.58 3.86
C PHE A 242 3.76 -13.19 2.89
N LYS A 243 3.03 -12.34 2.17
CA LYS A 243 1.98 -12.75 1.22
C LYS A 243 2.57 -13.38 -0.04
N LEU A 244 3.67 -12.82 -0.56
CA LEU A 244 4.37 -13.34 -1.74
C LEU A 244 4.93 -14.75 -1.51
N MET A 245 5.62 -14.96 -0.38
CA MET A 245 6.18 -16.26 -0.01
C MET A 245 5.07 -17.30 0.17
N GLN A 246 3.99 -16.95 0.87
CA GLN A 246 2.82 -17.83 0.97
C GLN A 246 2.27 -18.21 -0.40
N ALA A 247 1.99 -17.23 -1.27
CA ALA A 247 1.48 -17.50 -2.61
C ALA A 247 2.42 -18.43 -3.39
N THR A 248 3.72 -18.17 -3.35
CA THR A 248 4.75 -18.95 -4.06
C THR A 248 4.85 -20.38 -3.55
N ILE A 249 4.96 -20.58 -2.22
CA ILE A 249 5.00 -21.90 -1.57
C ILE A 249 3.76 -22.72 -1.93
N PHE A 250 2.57 -22.11 -1.82
CA PHE A 250 1.32 -22.79 -2.17
C PHE A 250 1.28 -23.17 -3.65
N THR A 251 1.74 -22.30 -4.56
CA THR A 251 1.82 -22.63 -5.98
C THR A 251 2.79 -23.78 -6.24
N LEU A 252 3.99 -23.77 -5.65
CA LEU A 252 4.96 -24.87 -5.77
C LEU A 252 4.37 -26.20 -5.31
N ARG A 253 3.85 -26.25 -4.08
CA ARG A 253 3.30 -27.46 -3.46
C ARG A 253 2.05 -27.98 -4.18
N THR A 254 1.22 -27.08 -4.73
CA THR A 254 0.02 -27.49 -5.49
C THR A 254 0.36 -28.09 -6.85
N LEU A 255 1.52 -27.75 -7.40
CA LEU A 255 2.02 -28.27 -8.67
C LEU A 255 3.02 -29.42 -8.46
N ASP A 256 3.17 -29.92 -7.22
CA ASP A 256 4.13 -30.95 -6.81
C ASP A 256 5.60 -30.61 -7.14
N MET A 257 5.93 -29.33 -7.29
CA MET A 257 7.28 -28.86 -7.62
C MET A 257 8.24 -28.95 -6.43
N ASP A 258 7.73 -28.92 -5.20
CA ASP A 258 8.50 -29.04 -3.96
C ASP A 258 9.22 -30.40 -3.81
N GLN A 259 8.75 -31.42 -4.53
CA GLN A 259 9.40 -32.73 -4.59
C GLN A 259 10.60 -32.77 -5.52
N GLU A 260 10.70 -31.81 -6.45
CA GLU A 260 11.85 -31.70 -7.33
C GLU A 260 13.05 -31.10 -6.59
N THR A 261 14.20 -31.74 -6.75
CA THR A 261 15.43 -31.32 -6.03
C THR A 261 15.83 -29.88 -6.35
N ALA A 262 15.53 -29.40 -7.56
CA ALA A 262 15.81 -28.03 -7.99
C ALA A 262 14.99 -26.98 -7.24
N PHE A 263 13.78 -27.31 -6.78
CA PHE A 263 12.86 -26.36 -6.16
C PHE A 263 12.71 -26.51 -4.65
N LYS A 264 13.08 -27.67 -4.10
CA LYS A 264 13.01 -27.96 -2.65
C LYS A 264 13.76 -26.94 -1.79
N ALA A 265 14.90 -26.42 -2.26
CA ALA A 265 15.65 -25.40 -1.53
C ALA A 265 14.88 -24.08 -1.41
N PHE A 266 14.12 -23.70 -2.45
CA PHE A 266 13.28 -22.51 -2.43
C PHE A 266 12.09 -22.67 -1.48
N ASP A 267 11.44 -23.84 -1.46
CA ASP A 267 10.33 -24.11 -0.54
C ASP A 267 10.72 -23.88 0.92
N ILE A 268 11.87 -24.43 1.35
CA ILE A 268 12.39 -24.26 2.71
C ILE A 268 12.75 -22.79 2.97
N LYS A 269 13.54 -22.16 2.08
CA LYS A 269 13.96 -20.77 2.24
C LYS A 269 12.76 -19.83 2.37
N TYR A 270 11.76 -20.00 1.50
CA TYR A 270 10.58 -19.14 1.48
C TYR A 270 9.67 -19.38 2.68
N GLU A 271 9.57 -20.62 3.18
CA GLU A 271 8.82 -20.90 4.40
C GLU A 271 9.43 -20.17 5.61
N GLU A 272 10.76 -20.16 5.71
CA GLU A 272 11.46 -19.44 6.76
C GLU A 272 11.28 -17.91 6.64
N ILE A 273 11.38 -17.34 5.44
CA ILE A 273 11.08 -15.90 5.21
C ILE A 273 9.62 -15.59 5.54
N ALA A 274 8.67 -16.45 5.17
CA ALA A 274 7.26 -16.28 5.50
C ALA A 274 7.03 -16.30 7.02
N ALA A 275 7.68 -17.22 7.75
CA ALA A 275 7.59 -17.30 9.19
C ALA A 275 8.12 -16.02 9.86
N ASP A 276 9.25 -15.52 9.38
CA ASP A 276 9.89 -14.28 9.84
C ASP A 276 8.99 -13.05 9.66
N CYS A 277 8.53 -12.81 8.42
CA CYS A 277 7.65 -11.69 8.11
C CYS A 277 6.29 -11.79 8.84
N GLY A 278 5.79 -13.01 9.02
CA GLY A 278 4.58 -13.30 9.78
C GLY A 278 4.74 -12.96 11.26
N ALA A 279 5.84 -13.40 11.89
CA ALA A 279 6.14 -13.11 13.28
C ALA A 279 6.22 -11.59 13.53
N TYR A 280 6.91 -10.87 12.65
CA TYR A 280 6.94 -9.41 12.67
C TYR A 280 5.52 -8.81 12.65
N THR A 281 4.70 -9.25 11.69
CA THR A 281 3.30 -8.78 11.51
C THR A 281 2.41 -9.04 12.75
N TYR A 282 2.56 -10.18 13.42
CA TYR A 282 1.75 -10.50 14.60
C TYR A 282 2.21 -9.76 15.87
N ILE A 283 3.52 -9.59 16.05
CA ILE A 283 4.07 -8.88 17.22
C ILE A 283 3.60 -7.42 17.23
N ILE A 284 3.68 -6.73 16.10
CA ILE A 284 3.25 -5.33 15.99
C ILE A 284 1.75 -5.15 16.25
N LYS A 285 0.93 -6.13 15.85
CA LYS A 285 -0.53 -6.14 16.09
C LYS A 285 -0.88 -6.45 17.55
N GLY A 286 -0.12 -7.33 18.21
CA GLY A 286 -0.41 -7.84 19.55
C GLY A 286 0.04 -6.93 20.70
N ALA A 287 1.02 -6.04 20.47
CA ALA A 287 1.56 -5.16 21.51
C ALA A 287 1.67 -3.67 21.08
N PRO A 288 0.57 -3.04 20.59
CA PRO A 288 0.62 -1.71 19.99
C PRO A 288 0.99 -0.58 20.96
N SER A 289 0.82 -0.81 22.27
CA SER A 289 1.19 0.14 23.32
C SER A 289 2.69 0.24 23.57
N ARG A 290 3.50 -0.68 23.01
CA ARG A 290 4.96 -0.68 23.21
C ARG A 290 5.72 0.17 22.18
N TYR A 291 5.31 0.25 20.91
CA TYR A 291 5.85 1.11 19.82
C TYR A 291 4.87 1.09 18.64
N PRO A 292 4.88 2.06 17.68
CA PRO A 292 5.48 1.66 16.38
C PRO A 292 5.89 2.75 15.37
N PHE A 293 5.76 4.05 15.66
CA PHE A 293 6.12 5.06 14.66
C PHE A 293 7.62 5.25 14.53
N GLU A 294 8.41 4.69 15.44
CA GLU A 294 9.87 4.76 15.44
C GLU A 294 10.47 3.40 15.05
N PHE A 295 11.69 3.39 14.51
CA PHE A 295 12.38 2.14 14.22
C PHE A 295 12.45 1.24 15.46
N SER A 296 12.08 -0.01 15.26
CA SER A 296 12.27 -1.05 16.26
C SER A 296 12.27 -2.40 15.55
N PHE A 297 13.35 -3.16 15.74
CA PHE A 297 13.49 -4.52 15.19
C PHE A 297 13.05 -5.59 16.20
N ASN A 298 12.26 -5.22 17.22
CA ASN A 298 11.78 -6.15 18.24
C ASN A 298 11.01 -7.35 17.64
N GLY A 299 10.30 -7.14 16.51
CA GLY A 299 9.59 -8.21 15.81
C GLY A 299 10.50 -9.28 15.21
N ALA A 300 11.74 -8.93 14.86
CA ALA A 300 12.74 -9.85 14.33
C ALA A 300 13.50 -10.63 15.43
N HIS A 301 13.36 -10.21 16.70
CA HIS A 301 14.21 -10.71 17.80
C HIS A 301 14.17 -12.23 17.95
N ALA A 302 12.98 -12.83 17.96
CA ALA A 302 12.83 -14.26 18.20
C ALA A 302 13.50 -15.10 17.10
N ALA A 303 13.43 -14.66 15.85
CA ALA A 303 14.04 -15.35 14.73
C ALA A 303 15.57 -15.19 14.73
N ILE A 304 16.08 -14.00 15.08
CA ILE A 304 17.52 -13.78 15.25
C ILE A 304 18.08 -14.69 16.36
N LEU A 305 17.39 -14.79 17.50
CA LEU A 305 17.77 -15.70 18.58
C LEU A 305 17.70 -17.18 18.14
N ALA A 306 16.70 -17.56 17.36
CA ALA A 306 16.57 -18.93 16.84
C ALA A 306 17.74 -19.30 15.92
N ALA A 307 18.13 -18.39 15.02
CA ALA A 307 19.30 -18.56 14.17
C ALA A 307 20.59 -18.68 15.00
N GLN A 308 20.77 -17.82 16.00
CA GLN A 308 21.92 -17.86 16.91
C GLN A 308 22.03 -19.20 17.66
N MET A 309 20.90 -19.74 18.16
CA MET A 309 20.86 -21.05 18.83
C MET A 309 21.21 -22.22 17.90
N GLY A 310 21.01 -22.07 16.59
CA GLY A 310 21.39 -23.06 15.59
C GLY A 310 22.91 -23.22 15.39
N GLY A 311 23.72 -22.28 15.89
CA GLY A 311 25.18 -22.26 15.75
C GLY A 311 25.67 -21.94 14.32
N GLY A 312 26.99 -21.92 14.14
CA GLY A 312 27.64 -21.63 12.85
C GLY A 312 27.60 -20.16 12.45
N ASN A 313 27.68 -19.88 11.15
CA ASN A 313 27.62 -18.52 10.56
C ASN A 313 26.17 -17.98 10.55
N TRP A 314 25.53 -17.92 11.72
CA TRP A 314 24.13 -17.51 11.84
C TRP A 314 23.89 -16.07 11.37
N GLN A 315 24.88 -15.18 11.49
CA GLN A 315 24.82 -13.80 11.00
C GLN A 315 24.72 -13.77 9.48
N ASP A 316 25.62 -14.47 8.78
CA ASP A 316 25.59 -14.60 7.31
C ASP A 316 24.24 -15.14 6.86
N ARG A 317 23.69 -16.16 7.54
CA ARG A 317 22.37 -16.71 7.21
C ARG A 317 21.25 -15.69 7.37
N ILE A 318 21.26 -14.86 8.41
CA ILE A 318 20.25 -13.80 8.58
C ILE A 318 20.37 -12.74 7.48
N CYS A 319 21.59 -12.38 7.09
CA CYS A 319 21.82 -11.36 6.07
C CYS A 319 21.60 -11.89 4.65
N GLU A 320 21.96 -13.13 4.35
CA GLU A 320 21.97 -13.70 2.99
C GLU A 320 20.75 -14.58 2.70
N GLU A 321 20.23 -15.31 3.69
CA GLU A 321 19.09 -16.23 3.51
C GLU A 321 17.77 -15.66 4.02
N ARG A 322 17.80 -14.63 4.88
CA ARG A 322 16.60 -13.99 5.48
C ARG A 322 16.44 -12.54 5.07
N VAL A 323 15.28 -11.97 5.40
CA VAL A 323 14.93 -10.57 5.09
C VAL A 323 14.60 -9.77 6.36
N LEU A 324 15.04 -10.26 7.52
CA LEU A 324 14.78 -9.64 8.83
C LEU A 324 15.61 -8.38 9.09
N VAL A 325 16.76 -8.29 8.45
CA VAL A 325 17.73 -7.22 8.66
C VAL A 325 17.98 -6.55 7.31
N PRO A 326 17.70 -5.25 7.17
CA PRO A 326 18.01 -4.53 5.94
C PRO A 326 19.53 -4.30 5.86
N ASP A 327 20.09 -4.39 4.65
CA ASP A 327 21.54 -4.31 4.41
C ASP A 327 22.15 -3.04 4.99
N GLN A 328 21.43 -1.92 4.90
CA GLN A 328 21.86 -0.63 5.39
C GLN A 328 22.12 -0.56 6.90
N LEU A 329 21.48 -1.46 7.66
CA LEU A 329 21.56 -1.47 9.11
C LEU A 329 22.23 -2.74 9.63
N ALA A 330 22.70 -3.64 8.77
CA ALA A 330 23.25 -4.94 9.16
C ALA A 330 24.38 -4.79 10.18
N ASP A 331 25.40 -3.98 9.88
CA ASP A 331 26.54 -3.73 10.77
C ASP A 331 26.13 -3.09 12.12
N LEU A 332 25.03 -2.33 12.14
CA LEU A 332 24.53 -1.68 13.35
C LEU A 332 23.72 -2.64 14.23
N LEU A 333 22.98 -3.57 13.61
CA LEU A 333 22.07 -4.50 14.28
C LEU A 333 22.75 -5.81 14.65
N LEU A 334 23.74 -6.24 13.86
CA LEU A 334 24.48 -7.49 13.96
C LEU A 334 26.00 -7.21 13.93
N PRO A 335 26.56 -6.61 14.98
CA PRO A 335 28.01 -6.38 15.07
C PRO A 335 28.83 -7.68 15.06
N ASN A 336 30.10 -7.57 14.67
CA ASN A 336 31.07 -8.68 14.57
C ASN A 336 31.45 -9.34 15.92
N ASP A 337 30.89 -8.91 17.05
CA ASP A 337 31.17 -9.43 18.39
C ASP A 337 30.15 -10.48 18.85
N ASP A 338 29.44 -11.10 17.90
CA ASP A 338 28.34 -12.05 18.13
C ASP A 338 27.17 -11.51 18.96
N SER A 339 27.10 -10.18 19.18
CA SER A 339 25.98 -9.54 19.88
C SER A 339 24.87 -9.10 18.92
N ILE A 340 23.70 -8.80 19.48
CA ILE A 340 22.53 -8.33 18.74
C ILE A 340 22.10 -6.98 19.33
N ASN A 341 22.02 -5.96 18.48
CA ASN A 341 21.61 -4.62 18.87
C ASN A 341 20.31 -4.22 18.19
N LEU A 342 19.17 -4.65 18.74
CA LEU A 342 17.84 -4.33 18.15
C LEU A 342 17.36 -2.90 18.43
N ARG A 343 18.14 -2.12 19.18
CA ARG A 343 17.83 -0.74 19.57
C ARG A 343 19.11 0.11 19.54
N PRO A 344 19.73 0.26 18.35
CA PRO A 344 20.90 1.11 18.24
C PRO A 344 20.55 2.54 18.68
N PRO A 345 21.53 3.29 19.22
CA PRO A 345 21.34 4.70 19.53
C PRO A 345 20.76 5.44 18.33
N ARG A 346 19.74 6.28 18.54
CA ARG A 346 19.11 7.03 17.43
C ARG A 346 20.12 7.84 16.62
N THR A 347 21.17 8.35 17.25
CA THR A 347 22.23 9.12 16.58
C THR A 347 23.07 8.29 15.59
N SER A 348 23.08 6.96 15.70
CA SER A 348 23.80 6.09 14.76
C SER A 348 22.93 5.57 13.62
N VAL A 349 21.62 5.86 13.64
CA VAL A 349 20.67 5.40 12.63
C VAL A 349 20.48 6.51 11.58
N PRO A 350 20.44 6.20 10.27
CA PRO A 350 20.14 7.21 9.26
C PRO A 350 18.72 7.76 9.41
N ALA A 351 18.52 9.05 9.09
CA ALA A 351 17.24 9.72 9.29
C ALA A 351 16.00 9.03 8.67
N PRO A 352 16.05 8.44 7.44
CA PRO A 352 14.92 7.72 6.85
C PRO A 352 14.46 6.48 7.62
N TRP A 353 15.30 5.99 8.54
CA TRP A 353 14.98 4.87 9.40
C TRP A 353 14.38 5.31 10.73
N HIS A 354 14.48 6.58 11.12
CA HIS A 354 14.06 7.00 12.45
C HIS A 354 12.58 6.78 12.74
N LEU A 355 11.74 7.06 11.75
CA LEU A 355 10.29 7.11 11.93
C LEU A 355 9.60 6.64 10.66
N LEU A 356 8.37 6.15 10.81
CA LEU A 356 7.46 6.03 9.67
C LEU A 356 7.20 7.42 9.09
N SER A 357 7.04 7.53 7.76
CA SER A 357 6.71 8.82 7.16
C SER A 357 5.27 9.22 7.48
N SER A 358 4.94 10.50 7.25
CA SER A 358 3.56 11.02 7.27
C SER A 358 2.63 10.31 6.27
N THR A 359 3.18 9.57 5.30
CA THR A 359 2.40 8.82 4.33
C THR A 359 1.95 7.47 4.89
N VAL A 360 2.85 6.74 5.53
CA VAL A 360 2.57 5.39 6.07
C VAL A 360 2.02 5.45 7.48
N ALA A 361 2.48 6.39 8.31
CA ALA A 361 2.07 6.50 9.71
C ALA A 361 0.55 6.57 9.92
N PRO A 362 -0.24 7.40 9.20
CA PRO A 362 -1.69 7.47 9.44
C PRO A 362 -2.39 6.15 9.16
N VAL A 363 -1.97 5.47 8.09
CA VAL A 363 -2.46 4.14 7.73
C VAL A 363 -2.08 3.14 8.81
N TYR A 364 -0.82 3.12 9.22
CA TYR A 364 -0.32 2.22 10.25
C TYR A 364 -1.04 2.43 11.58
N ALA A 365 -1.27 3.69 11.98
CA ALA A 365 -2.04 4.07 13.16
C ALA A 365 -3.46 3.50 13.11
N ALA A 366 -4.14 3.69 11.98
CA ALA A 366 -5.50 3.26 11.77
C ALA A 366 -5.61 1.74 11.75
N VAL A 367 -4.72 1.06 11.01
CA VAL A 367 -4.91 -0.35 10.67
C VAL A 367 -4.08 -1.35 11.50
N VAL A 368 -2.90 -0.95 12.00
CA VAL A 368 -2.00 -1.82 12.77
C VAL A 368 -2.08 -1.55 14.27
N VAL A 369 -1.90 -0.29 14.69
CA VAL A 369 -1.79 0.06 16.13
C VAL A 369 -3.13 -0.06 16.86
N ARG A 370 -4.23 0.28 16.20
CA ARG A 370 -5.59 0.08 16.74
C ARG A 370 -5.82 0.77 18.11
N ASN A 371 -5.11 1.87 18.36
CA ASN A 371 -5.16 2.59 19.62
C ASN A 371 -5.88 3.93 19.45
N SER A 372 -6.95 4.14 20.22
CA SER A 372 -7.79 5.34 20.16
C SER A 372 -7.02 6.63 20.44
N ARG A 373 -5.92 6.61 21.20
CA ARG A 373 -5.06 7.80 21.42
C ARG A 373 -4.29 8.22 20.17
N TYR A 374 -3.95 7.27 19.30
CA TYR A 374 -3.37 7.57 17.99
C TYR A 374 -4.45 7.90 16.96
N ARG A 375 -5.66 7.32 17.10
CA ARG A 375 -6.83 7.81 16.36
C ARG A 375 -7.17 9.25 16.74
N SER A 376 -6.96 9.66 18.00
CA SER A 376 -7.24 11.02 18.43
C SER A 376 -6.24 12.07 17.91
N LEU A 377 -5.05 11.64 17.50
CA LEU A 377 -4.11 12.48 16.73
C LEU A 377 -4.58 12.69 15.28
N ILE A 378 -5.43 11.80 14.77
CA ILE A 378 -6.07 11.86 13.44
C ILE A 378 -7.48 12.49 13.54
N ARG A 379 -8.10 12.47 14.72
CA ARG A 379 -9.42 13.03 15.00
C ARG A 379 -9.47 13.54 16.44
N PRO A 380 -9.41 14.85 16.70
CA PRO A 380 -9.85 15.35 17.99
C PRO A 380 -11.36 15.06 18.08
N ASP A 381 -11.73 13.95 18.69
CA ASP A 381 -13.13 13.56 18.84
C ASP A 381 -13.83 14.60 19.72
N ALA A 382 -14.78 15.31 19.13
CA ALA A 382 -15.76 16.14 19.84
C ALA A 382 -16.71 15.30 20.74
N ALA A 383 -16.57 13.97 20.74
CA ALA A 383 -17.50 13.04 21.39
C ALA A 383 -17.13 12.65 22.84
N GLN A 384 -15.95 12.97 23.35
CA GLN A 384 -15.61 12.76 24.78
C GLN A 384 -15.87 14.01 25.64
N ALA A 385 -17.09 14.55 25.56
CA ALA A 385 -17.57 15.66 26.40
C ALA A 385 -17.97 15.21 27.83
N GLY A 386 -17.23 14.26 28.42
CA GLY A 386 -17.53 13.73 29.76
C GLY A 386 -16.52 14.15 30.83
N GLN A 387 -15.23 14.13 30.51
CA GLN A 387 -14.15 14.55 31.40
C GLN A 387 -12.98 15.05 30.54
N ALA A 388 -12.92 16.36 30.34
CA ALA A 388 -11.88 16.97 29.52
C ALA A 388 -10.51 16.90 30.24
N PRO A 389 -9.49 16.19 29.71
CA PRO A 389 -8.13 16.70 29.86
C PRO A 389 -8.10 18.08 29.18
N ALA A 390 -7.36 19.04 29.75
CA ALA A 390 -7.28 20.43 29.31
C ALA A 390 -7.42 20.56 27.78
N ALA A 391 -8.42 21.31 27.32
CA ALA A 391 -8.69 21.49 25.91
C ALA A 391 -7.37 21.77 25.16
N PRO A 392 -7.14 21.13 23.99
CA PRO A 392 -5.97 21.44 23.18
C PRO A 392 -5.91 22.95 23.01
N VAL A 393 -4.69 23.52 23.06
CA VAL A 393 -4.46 24.94 22.76
C VAL A 393 -5.29 25.28 21.54
N ASP A 394 -6.17 26.28 21.67
CA ASP A 394 -7.02 26.70 20.57
C ASP A 394 -6.11 26.96 19.36
N MET A 395 -6.30 26.18 18.31
CA MET A 395 -5.52 26.26 17.08
C MET A 395 -5.50 27.68 16.52
N GLN A 396 -6.58 28.43 16.70
CA GLN A 396 -6.64 29.84 16.33
C GLN A 396 -5.72 30.69 17.19
N LEU A 397 -5.62 30.39 18.49
CA LEU A 397 -4.67 31.02 19.40
C LEU A 397 -3.24 30.69 19.00
N LEU A 398 -2.91 29.42 18.70
CA LEU A 398 -1.55 29.05 18.28
C LEU A 398 -1.14 29.74 16.97
N VAL A 399 -2.01 29.73 15.95
CA VAL A 399 -1.79 30.45 14.68
C VAL A 399 -1.62 31.95 14.92
N ARG A 400 -2.49 32.53 15.74
CA ARG A 400 -2.42 33.95 16.11
C ARG A 400 -1.12 34.28 16.83
N THR A 401 -0.73 33.46 17.80
CA THR A 401 0.48 33.62 18.60
C THR A 401 1.76 33.52 17.76
N ILE A 402 1.80 32.64 16.75
CA ILE A 402 2.91 32.55 15.79
C ILE A 402 2.92 33.76 14.85
N ARG A 403 1.75 34.22 14.37
CA ARG A 403 1.65 35.41 13.52
C ARG A 403 2.09 36.68 14.26
N GLU A 404 1.68 36.81 15.52
CA GLU A 404 1.97 37.97 16.36
C GLU A 404 3.43 37.94 16.89
N ASN A 405 4.00 36.75 17.12
CA ASN A 405 5.34 36.58 17.69
C ASN A 405 6.08 35.42 16.98
N PRO A 406 6.86 35.71 15.92
CA PRO A 406 7.59 34.70 15.14
C PRO A 406 8.59 33.86 15.96
N GLU A 407 9.08 34.37 17.08
CA GLU A 407 9.93 33.64 18.04
C GLU A 407 9.27 32.39 18.62
N ASN A 408 7.93 32.26 18.57
CA ASN A 408 7.22 31.05 18.97
C ASN A 408 7.40 29.87 18.00
N ARG A 409 8.19 30.04 16.95
CA ARG A 409 8.59 28.97 16.03
C ARG A 409 9.23 27.78 16.76
N GLU A 410 10.11 28.05 17.73
CA GLU A 410 10.78 27.00 18.51
C GLU A 410 9.76 26.13 19.28
N LEU A 411 8.69 26.73 19.78
CA LEU A 411 7.61 26.01 20.44
C LEU A 411 6.87 25.08 19.47
N LEU A 412 6.55 25.57 18.26
CA LEU A 412 5.92 24.76 17.23
C LEU A 412 6.82 23.58 16.83
N ASP A 413 8.13 23.81 16.64
CA ASP A 413 9.07 22.75 16.29
C ASP A 413 9.15 21.69 17.41
N ARG A 414 9.12 22.10 18.68
CA ARG A 414 9.03 21.17 19.83
C ARG A 414 7.72 20.40 19.87
N ILE A 415 6.60 21.04 19.51
CA ILE A 415 5.29 20.37 19.42
C ILE A 415 5.32 19.34 18.30
N LEU A 416 5.82 19.69 17.11
CA LEU A 416 5.93 18.75 15.98
C LEU A 416 6.92 17.62 16.27
N ALA A 417 7.99 17.87 17.03
CA ALA A 417 8.89 16.81 17.47
C ALA A 417 8.22 15.77 18.38
N THR A 418 7.20 16.18 19.15
CA THR A 418 6.44 15.30 20.05
C THR A 418 5.16 14.76 19.43
N THR A 419 4.61 15.45 18.43
CA THR A 419 3.37 15.10 17.72
C THR A 419 3.52 15.23 16.19
N PRO A 420 4.44 14.46 15.57
CA PRO A 420 4.79 14.64 14.16
C PRO A 420 3.65 14.35 13.17
N TYR A 421 2.55 13.74 13.63
CA TYR A 421 1.39 13.38 12.82
C TYR A 421 0.13 14.18 13.18
N SER A 422 0.28 15.32 13.84
CA SER A 422 -0.85 16.24 14.03
C SER A 422 -1.07 17.06 12.75
N ASP A 423 -2.09 16.68 11.99
CA ASP A 423 -2.56 17.39 10.79
C ASP A 423 -2.84 18.88 11.06
N GLN A 424 -3.39 19.18 12.23
CA GLN A 424 -3.61 20.52 12.72
C GLN A 424 -2.30 21.29 12.87
N HIS A 425 -1.34 20.78 13.66
CA HIS A 425 -0.05 21.46 13.83
C HIS A 425 0.70 21.60 12.50
N LEU A 426 0.56 20.64 11.57
CA LEU A 426 1.11 20.72 10.22
C LEU A 426 0.47 21.84 9.37
N LEU A 427 -0.84 22.09 9.51
CA LEU A 427 -1.48 23.24 8.86
C LEU A 427 -0.98 24.57 9.46
N VAL A 428 -0.82 24.65 10.78
CA VAL A 428 -0.24 25.85 11.43
C VAL A 428 1.18 26.10 10.91
N ASP A 429 1.96 25.02 10.80
CA ASP A 429 3.30 25.05 10.25
C ASP A 429 3.33 25.57 8.81
N ALA A 430 2.42 25.06 7.98
CA ALA A 430 2.26 25.51 6.60
C ALA A 430 1.95 27.02 6.52
N ILE A 431 1.01 27.50 7.33
CA ILE A 431 0.67 28.93 7.37
C ILE A 431 1.87 29.77 7.82
N SER A 432 2.66 29.27 8.78
CA SER A 432 3.87 29.94 9.24
C SER A 432 4.90 30.13 8.12
N PHE A 433 5.17 29.08 7.33
CA PHE A 433 6.07 29.16 6.17
C PHE A 433 5.54 30.04 5.06
N ASP A 434 4.22 30.01 4.80
CA ASP A 434 3.60 30.88 3.80
C ASP A 434 3.75 32.37 4.16
N LEU A 435 3.59 32.71 5.44
CA LEU A 435 3.82 34.08 5.93
C LEU A 435 5.28 34.53 5.82
N GLN A 436 6.23 33.59 5.77
CA GLN A 436 7.65 33.85 5.56
C GLN A 436 8.02 33.94 4.07
N GLY A 437 7.07 33.72 3.16
CA GLY A 437 7.32 33.73 1.73
C GLY A 437 7.90 32.42 1.20
N GLU A 438 7.66 31.30 1.90
CA GLU A 438 8.10 29.95 1.49
C GLU A 438 6.90 29.06 1.10
N PRO A 439 6.18 29.37 0.01
CA PRO A 439 4.97 28.64 -0.38
C PRO A 439 5.22 27.17 -0.74
N GLU A 440 6.43 26.81 -1.19
CA GLU A 440 6.80 25.41 -1.47
C GLU A 440 6.83 24.55 -0.21
N VAL A 441 7.41 25.09 0.88
CA VAL A 441 7.47 24.40 2.19
C VAL A 441 6.07 24.35 2.81
N ALA A 442 5.31 25.43 2.68
CA ALA A 442 3.91 25.48 3.10
C ALA A 442 3.05 24.42 2.40
N MET A 443 3.24 24.26 1.09
CA MET A 443 2.57 23.23 0.30
C MET A 443 2.95 21.84 0.77
N ALA A 444 4.24 21.56 0.98
CA ALA A 444 4.69 20.25 1.48
C ALA A 444 4.06 19.89 2.84
N ARG A 445 3.98 20.85 3.78
CA ARG A 445 3.33 20.65 5.08
C ARG A 445 1.82 20.42 4.96
N THR A 446 1.17 21.15 4.08
CA THR A 446 -0.28 20.98 3.83
C THR A 446 -0.57 19.64 3.17
N GLN A 447 0.29 19.15 2.29
CA GLN A 447 0.18 17.80 1.73
C GLN A 447 0.26 16.73 2.82
N GLN A 448 1.16 16.89 3.79
CA GLN A 448 1.24 15.98 4.96
C GLN A 448 -0.08 16.00 5.76
N ALA A 449 -0.66 17.18 6.01
CA ALA A 449 -1.96 17.30 6.67
C ALA A 449 -3.09 16.63 5.87
N ILE A 450 -3.12 16.82 4.54
CA ILE A 450 -4.09 16.17 3.64
C ILE A 450 -3.97 14.64 3.70
N LEU A 451 -2.75 14.08 3.73
CA LEU A 451 -2.55 12.63 3.83
C LEU A 451 -3.07 12.07 5.16
N ILE A 452 -3.00 12.85 6.24
CA ILE A 452 -3.51 12.43 7.55
C ILE A 452 -5.05 12.48 7.57
N ASP A 453 -5.66 13.61 7.18
CA ASP A 453 -7.12 13.79 7.12
C ASP A 453 -7.57 14.50 5.83
N PRO A 454 -7.81 13.74 4.75
CA PRO A 454 -8.24 14.29 3.45
C PRO A 454 -9.71 14.70 3.44
N SER A 455 -10.47 14.48 4.53
CA SER A 455 -11.86 14.95 4.64
C SER A 455 -11.96 16.42 5.04
N ASN A 456 -10.87 17.02 5.54
CA ASN A 456 -10.87 18.38 6.02
C ASN A 456 -10.69 19.39 4.88
N PHE A 457 -11.79 20.08 4.54
CA PHE A 457 -11.81 21.09 3.48
C PHE A 457 -10.80 22.24 3.67
N LEU A 458 -10.36 22.53 4.90
CA LEU A 458 -9.39 23.59 5.17
C LEU A 458 -8.03 23.28 4.53
N TYR A 459 -7.62 22.02 4.53
CA TYR A 459 -6.32 21.62 3.97
C TYR A 459 -6.32 21.74 2.45
N TRP A 460 -7.40 21.32 1.79
CA TRP A 460 -7.60 21.51 0.35
C TRP A 460 -7.69 22.98 -0.04
N SER A 461 -8.36 23.79 0.77
CA SER A 461 -8.43 25.25 0.55
C SER A 461 -7.06 25.92 0.69
N ALA A 462 -6.24 25.49 1.67
CA ALA A 462 -4.88 26.00 1.85
C ALA A 462 -3.99 25.59 0.66
N ALA A 463 -4.05 24.32 0.25
CA ALA A 463 -3.30 23.81 -0.90
C ALA A 463 -3.64 24.58 -2.19
N ALA A 464 -4.92 24.87 -2.44
CA ALA A 464 -5.33 25.71 -3.56
C ALA A 464 -4.69 27.11 -3.50
N GLY A 465 -4.73 27.75 -2.33
CA GLY A 465 -4.09 29.05 -2.12
C GLY A 465 -2.58 29.04 -2.36
N PHE A 466 -1.88 27.97 -1.99
CA PHE A 466 -0.44 27.84 -2.26
C PHE A 466 -0.15 27.56 -3.73
N LEU A 467 -0.97 26.74 -4.41
CA LEU A 467 -0.84 26.51 -5.86
C LEU A 467 -1.03 27.78 -6.67
N ASP A 468 -1.98 28.63 -6.28
CA ASP A 468 -2.17 29.96 -6.89
C ASP A 468 -0.88 30.80 -6.82
N LYS A 469 -0.26 30.87 -5.64
CA LYS A 469 1.03 31.57 -5.43
C LYS A 469 2.18 30.95 -6.22
N LEU A 470 2.15 29.64 -6.44
CA LEU A 470 3.15 28.90 -7.23
C LEU A 470 2.87 28.97 -8.74
N GLY A 471 1.80 29.64 -9.19
CA GLY A 471 1.46 29.84 -10.59
C GLY A 471 0.67 28.71 -11.25
N ASP A 472 0.22 27.70 -10.49
CA ASP A 472 -0.60 26.60 -10.99
C ASP A 472 -2.10 26.92 -10.82
N LEU A 473 -2.57 27.88 -11.63
CA LEU A 473 -3.92 28.45 -11.52
C LEU A 473 -5.03 27.43 -11.78
N GLU A 474 -4.78 26.46 -12.67
CA GLU A 474 -5.75 25.43 -13.04
C GLU A 474 -5.95 24.43 -11.89
N ALA A 475 -4.85 23.87 -11.35
CA ALA A 475 -4.93 22.98 -10.20
C ALA A 475 -5.49 23.70 -8.96
N SER A 476 -5.12 24.98 -8.76
CA SER A 476 -5.69 25.83 -7.72
C SER A 476 -7.21 25.93 -7.83
N ALA A 477 -7.75 26.25 -9.01
CA ALA A 477 -9.19 26.35 -9.23
C ALA A 477 -9.90 25.00 -9.00
N GLY A 478 -9.32 23.90 -9.48
CA GLY A 478 -9.83 22.54 -9.28
C GLY A 478 -9.92 22.16 -7.80
N LEU A 479 -8.85 22.38 -7.03
CA LEU A 479 -8.83 22.09 -5.59
C LEU A 479 -9.71 23.04 -4.76
N ALA A 480 -9.79 24.32 -5.12
CA ALA A 480 -10.69 25.27 -4.47
C ALA A 480 -12.16 24.90 -4.68
N SER A 481 -12.51 24.44 -5.88
CA SER A 481 -13.85 23.90 -6.17
C SER A 481 -14.16 22.69 -5.31
N PHE A 482 -13.22 21.74 -5.24
CA PHE A 482 -13.36 20.54 -4.41
C PHE A 482 -13.51 20.87 -2.91
N ALA A 483 -12.71 21.79 -2.38
CA ALA A 483 -12.81 22.23 -0.98
C ALA A 483 -14.20 22.82 -0.65
N ARG A 484 -14.80 23.59 -1.57
CA ARG A 484 -16.17 24.10 -1.39
C ARG A 484 -17.19 22.98 -1.33
N THR A 485 -17.04 21.96 -2.17
CA THR A 485 -17.92 20.79 -2.16
C THR A 485 -17.87 20.06 -0.82
N LEU A 486 -16.67 19.76 -0.31
CA LEU A 486 -16.51 19.14 1.02
C LEU A 486 -17.13 19.98 2.15
N ARG A 487 -16.94 21.30 2.09
CA ARG A 487 -17.54 22.22 3.08
C ARG A 487 -19.07 22.15 3.06
N ASN A 488 -19.68 22.12 1.88
CA ASN A 488 -21.13 22.07 1.72
C ASN A 488 -21.69 20.72 2.20
N GLU A 489 -21.04 19.60 1.85
CA GLU A 489 -21.40 18.25 2.32
C GLU A 489 -21.42 18.21 3.87
N ARG A 490 -20.36 18.72 4.51
CA ARG A 490 -20.28 18.78 5.99
C ARG A 490 -21.33 19.70 6.62
N GLN A 491 -21.75 20.75 5.94
CA GLN A 491 -22.84 21.62 6.40
C GLN A 491 -24.19 20.92 6.31
N GLN A 492 -24.42 20.14 5.25
CA GLN A 492 -25.62 19.33 5.08
C GLN A 492 -25.70 18.23 6.16
N GLU A 493 -24.62 17.51 6.41
CA GLU A 493 -24.54 16.48 7.48
C GLU A 493 -24.81 17.02 8.89
N ARG A 494 -24.50 18.31 9.15
CA ARG A 494 -24.81 18.96 10.43
C ARG A 494 -26.25 19.44 10.55
N ALA A 495 -26.94 19.61 9.43
CA ALA A 495 -28.31 20.08 9.36
C ALA A 495 -29.34 18.93 9.39
N SER A 496 -28.92 17.73 8.96
CA SER A 496 -29.64 16.46 9.12
C SER A 496 -29.47 15.90 10.53
#